data_AF-A0AAN8FBQ0-F1
#
_entry.id   AF-A0AAN8FBQ0-F1
#
_cell.length_a   1.000
_cell.length_b   1.000
_cell.length_c   1.000
_cell.angle_alpha   90.00
_cell.angle_beta   90.00
_cell.angle_gamma   90.00
#
_symmetry.space_group_name_H-M   'P 1'
#
loop_
_entity.id
_entity.type
_entity.pdbx_description
1 polymer ?
#
loop_
_entity_poly.entity_id
_entity_poly.type
_entity_poly.pdbx_seq_one_letter_code
_entity_poly.pdbx_strand_id
1 'polypeptide(L)'
;MENENCSFLLQHVFLSNFQRVRYHVIIITFFILIGVTQLKAVCCSNRKMSKMTVKLMQLFLLYLCLEDVLAQKCTFRGKEYSNGVIWEEGYFKMKCTADGDVARVTAIACLTDEGTEVGIGKTVTKGGMKITCKDLGDGNVELYVTAA
;
A
#
# COMPACT_ATOMS: atom_id res chain seq x y z
N MET A 1 36.59 -29.02 22.42
CA MET A 1 36.17 -27.62 22.61
C MET A 1 36.76 -26.88 21.44
N GLU A 2 35.95 -26.67 20.40
CA GLU A 2 36.39 -25.97 19.20
C GLU A 2 35.44 -24.79 19.00
N ASN A 3 36.09 -23.64 18.85
CA ASN A 3 35.58 -22.30 18.92
C ASN A 3 35.79 -21.73 17.52
N GLU A 4 34.72 -21.48 16.77
CA GLU A 4 34.82 -20.70 15.53
C GLU A 4 33.86 -19.51 15.58
N ASN A 5 34.49 -18.39 15.91
CA ASN A 5 34.04 -17.05 15.61
C ASN A 5 34.21 -16.85 14.08
N CYS A 6 33.20 -16.33 13.38
CA CYS A 6 33.48 -15.60 12.14
C CYS A 6 32.49 -14.45 11.97
N SER A 7 33.03 -13.26 12.23
CA SER A 7 32.46 -11.96 11.91
C SER A 7 32.47 -11.74 10.40
N PHE A 8 31.36 -11.28 9.81
CA PHE A 8 31.41 -10.52 8.57
C PHE A 8 30.30 -9.46 8.54
N LEU A 9 30.73 -8.21 8.69
CA LEU A 9 29.97 -6.99 8.40
C LEU A 9 29.95 -6.74 6.89
N LEU A 10 28.95 -5.96 6.45
CA LEU A 10 28.62 -5.44 5.09
C LEU A 10 27.64 -6.35 4.33
N GLN A 11 26.44 -5.92 3.93
CA GLN A 11 26.16 -4.67 3.22
C GLN A 11 24.71 -4.20 3.44
N HIS A 12 24.58 -2.92 3.82
CA HIS A 12 23.34 -2.18 3.93
C HIS A 12 22.81 -1.72 2.54
N VAL A 13 21.48 -1.65 2.41
CA VAL A 13 20.68 -0.71 1.58
C VAL A 13 20.12 -1.15 0.21
N PHE A 14 20.57 -2.22 -0.46
CA PHE A 14 20.11 -2.47 -1.85
C PHE A 14 18.99 -3.52 -2.08
N LEU A 15 18.32 -4.04 -1.05
CA LEU A 15 17.34 -5.14 -1.19
C LEU A 15 15.95 -4.90 -0.57
N SER A 16 15.61 -3.67 -0.20
CA SER A 16 14.36 -3.36 0.52
C SER A 16 13.08 -3.71 -0.25
N ASN A 17 13.09 -3.69 -1.59
CA ASN A 17 11.90 -3.96 -2.40
C ASN A 17 11.79 -5.41 -2.92
N PHE A 18 12.91 -6.16 -3.03
CA PHE A 18 12.87 -7.59 -3.39
C PHE A 18 12.81 -8.52 -2.17
N GLN A 19 13.22 -8.03 -0.98
CA GLN A 19 13.16 -8.81 0.26
C GLN A 19 11.74 -9.04 0.77
N ARG A 20 10.78 -8.12 0.56
CA ARG A 20 9.44 -8.24 1.16
C ARG A 20 8.60 -9.36 0.50
N VAL A 21 8.68 -9.51 -0.82
CA VAL A 21 8.03 -10.64 -1.54
C VAL A 21 8.75 -11.97 -1.22
N ARG A 22 10.08 -11.96 -1.14
CA ARG A 22 10.83 -13.15 -0.73
C ARG A 22 10.57 -13.54 0.72
N TYR A 23 10.34 -12.60 1.64
CA TYR A 23 10.10 -12.92 3.05
C TYR A 23 8.78 -13.66 3.25
N HIS A 24 7.69 -13.23 2.62
CA HIS A 24 6.42 -13.97 2.67
C HIS A 24 6.54 -15.35 2.01
N VAL A 25 7.24 -15.47 0.88
CA VAL A 25 7.47 -16.78 0.23
C VAL A 25 8.39 -17.69 1.07
N ILE A 26 9.40 -17.13 1.75
CA ILE A 26 10.30 -17.85 2.66
C ILE A 26 9.55 -18.33 3.89
N ILE A 27 8.70 -17.49 4.48
CA ILE A 27 7.86 -17.85 5.63
C ILE A 27 6.88 -18.97 5.22
N ILE A 28 6.17 -18.82 4.10
CA ILE A 28 5.25 -19.85 3.60
C ILE A 28 5.99 -21.17 3.32
N THR A 29 7.15 -21.13 2.66
CA THR A 29 7.94 -22.35 2.37
C THR A 29 8.54 -22.97 3.64
N PHE A 30 8.95 -22.19 4.64
CA PHE A 30 9.41 -22.67 5.94
C PHE A 30 8.27 -23.32 6.74
N PHE A 31 7.07 -22.75 6.73
CA PHE A 31 5.87 -23.36 7.35
C PHE A 31 5.43 -24.65 6.62
N ILE A 32 5.54 -24.70 5.28
CA ILE A 32 5.29 -25.93 4.51
C ILE A 32 6.36 -26.99 4.84
N LEU A 33 7.64 -26.63 4.91
CA LEU A 33 8.72 -27.54 5.29
C LEU A 33 8.55 -28.08 6.72
N ILE A 34 8.17 -27.22 7.68
CA ILE A 34 7.82 -27.65 9.04
C ILE A 34 6.57 -28.55 9.04
N GLY A 35 5.57 -28.27 8.20
CA GLY A 35 4.40 -29.13 8.04
C GLY A 35 4.75 -30.53 7.51
N VAL A 36 5.69 -30.61 6.57
CA VAL A 36 6.14 -31.89 5.99
C VAL A 36 7.03 -32.68 6.96
N THR A 37 7.82 -32.02 7.82
CA THR A 37 8.61 -32.72 8.85
C THR A 37 7.74 -33.29 9.98
N GLN A 38 6.60 -32.66 10.28
CA GLN A 38 5.63 -33.20 11.26
C GLN A 38 4.88 -34.44 10.76
N LEU A 39 4.77 -34.66 9.44
CA LEU A 39 4.16 -35.89 8.92
C LEU A 39 5.07 -37.12 9.08
N LYS A 40 6.39 -36.95 9.25
CA LYS A 40 7.32 -38.07 9.53
C LYS A 40 7.41 -38.44 11.01
N ALA A 41 6.92 -37.60 11.93
CA ALA A 41 7.06 -37.83 13.37
C ALA A 41 5.86 -38.57 14.02
N VAL A 42 4.79 -38.88 13.27
CA VAL A 42 3.59 -39.54 13.82
C VAL A 42 3.79 -41.04 14.12
N CYS A 43 4.93 -41.64 13.75
CA CYS A 43 5.16 -43.07 14.01
C CYS A 43 5.80 -43.41 15.37
N CYS A 44 5.89 -42.50 16.35
CA CYS A 44 6.36 -42.91 17.68
C CYS A 44 5.72 -42.17 18.87
N SER A 45 4.80 -42.87 19.51
CA SER A 45 4.61 -42.93 20.97
C SER A 45 4.08 -41.68 21.70
N ASN A 46 2.77 -41.72 21.92
CA ASN A 46 2.02 -41.31 23.12
C ASN A 46 2.78 -40.43 24.15
N ARG A 47 2.74 -39.10 23.98
CA ARG A 47 3.00 -38.13 25.07
C ARG A 47 1.86 -37.14 25.15
N LYS A 48 1.30 -37.03 26.36
CA LYS A 48 0.36 -36.00 26.80
C LYS A 48 0.75 -34.64 26.22
N MET A 49 -0.11 -34.11 25.35
CA MET A 49 -0.08 -32.71 24.92
C MET A 49 -0.09 -31.82 26.16
N SER A 50 1.06 -31.20 26.45
CA SER A 50 1.15 -30.17 27.47
C SER A 50 0.29 -28.98 27.05
N LYS A 51 -0.61 -28.53 27.93
CA LYS A 51 -1.47 -27.34 27.77
C LYS A 51 -0.70 -26.05 27.41
N MET A 52 0.62 -26.09 27.52
CA MET A 52 1.55 -25.00 27.22
C MET A 52 1.79 -24.77 25.72
N THR A 53 1.70 -25.80 24.88
CA THR A 53 1.94 -25.65 23.42
C THR A 53 0.74 -25.04 22.69
N VAL A 54 -0.49 -25.31 23.16
CA VAL A 54 -1.72 -24.72 22.59
C VAL A 54 -1.81 -23.22 22.92
N LYS A 55 -1.43 -22.80 24.14
CA LYS A 55 -1.37 -21.39 24.53
C LYS A 55 -0.33 -20.60 23.74
N LEU A 56 0.84 -21.20 23.48
CA LEU A 56 1.90 -20.57 22.69
C LEU A 56 1.51 -20.42 21.21
N MET A 57 0.78 -21.41 20.66
CA MET A 57 0.26 -21.36 19.30
C MET A 57 -0.87 -20.32 19.12
N GLN A 58 -1.75 -20.15 20.12
CA GLN A 58 -2.74 -19.07 20.13
C GLN A 58 -2.09 -17.68 20.26
N LEU A 59 -1.01 -17.56 21.04
CA LEU A 59 -0.24 -16.31 21.16
C LEU A 59 0.44 -15.94 19.83
N PHE A 60 0.92 -16.93 19.09
CA PHE A 60 1.53 -16.75 17.77
C PHE A 60 0.50 -16.35 16.69
N LEU A 61 -0.70 -16.95 16.72
CA LEU A 61 -1.81 -16.56 15.84
C LEU A 61 -2.32 -15.13 16.14
N LEU A 62 -2.34 -14.71 17.40
CA LEU A 62 -2.60 -13.32 17.81
C LEU A 62 -1.54 -12.34 17.30
N TYR A 63 -0.28 -12.78 17.21
CA TYR A 63 0.84 -11.98 16.69
C TYR A 63 0.81 -11.87 15.15
N LEU A 64 0.40 -12.93 14.44
CA LEU A 64 0.26 -12.93 12.98
C LEU A 64 -0.95 -12.12 12.47
N CYS A 65 -2.01 -11.97 13.28
CA CYS A 65 -3.11 -11.05 12.98
C CYS A 65 -2.74 -9.56 13.17
N LEU A 66 -1.57 -9.28 13.75
CA LEU A 66 -1.08 -7.93 14.04
C LEU A 66 -0.30 -7.32 12.87
N GLU A 67 0.00 -8.07 11.80
CA GLU A 67 0.68 -7.54 10.61
C GLU A 67 -0.36 -7.00 9.61
N ASP A 68 -1.02 -5.97 10.12
CA ASP A 68 -1.62 -4.83 9.43
C ASP A 68 -1.65 -4.89 7.91
N VAL A 69 -2.88 -4.94 7.40
CA VAL A 69 -3.25 -4.36 6.11
C VAL A 69 -2.65 -2.94 6.07
N LEU A 70 -1.58 -2.76 5.29
CA LEU A 70 -0.99 -1.45 5.03
C LEU A 70 -2.04 -0.61 4.31
N ALA A 71 -2.89 0.07 5.08
CA ALA A 71 -3.83 1.04 4.56
C ALA A 71 -2.99 2.18 3.97
N GLN A 72 -2.75 2.10 2.67
CA GLN A 72 -1.98 3.13 1.97
C GLN A 72 -2.81 4.40 1.92
N LYS A 73 -2.17 5.51 2.32
CA LYS A 73 -2.79 6.83 2.40
C LYS A 73 -1.96 7.85 1.65
N CYS A 74 -2.61 8.89 1.15
CA CYS A 74 -1.96 10.08 0.63
C CYS A 74 -2.11 11.23 1.62
N THR A 75 -1.07 12.05 1.75
CA THR A 75 -1.12 13.28 2.54
C THR A 75 -1.29 14.48 1.62
N PHE A 76 -2.37 15.24 1.79
CA PHE A 76 -2.63 16.47 1.05
C PHE A 76 -3.00 17.59 1.99
N ARG A 77 -2.24 18.70 1.96
CA ARG A 77 -2.42 19.87 2.85
C ARG A 77 -2.54 19.47 4.34
N GLY A 78 -1.75 18.48 4.77
CA GLY A 78 -1.75 17.98 6.15
C GLY A 78 -2.91 17.05 6.52
N LYS A 79 -3.82 16.74 5.59
CA LYS A 79 -4.89 15.74 5.78
C LYS A 79 -4.51 14.43 5.10
N GLU A 80 -4.92 13.32 5.71
CA GLU A 80 -4.74 11.98 5.15
C GLU A 80 -5.99 11.52 4.39
N TYR A 81 -5.78 10.94 3.22
CA TYR A 81 -6.82 10.34 2.37
C TYR A 81 -6.47 8.88 2.11
N SER A 82 -7.46 7.99 2.21
CA SER A 82 -7.24 6.56 1.91
C SER A 82 -7.06 6.33 0.40
N ASN A 83 -6.36 5.26 0.03
CA ASN A 83 -6.20 4.88 -1.37
C ASN A 83 -7.56 4.79 -2.10
N GLY A 84 -7.63 5.37 -3.30
CA GLY A 84 -8.82 5.38 -4.15
C GLY A 84 -9.86 6.45 -3.79
N VAL A 85 -9.69 7.15 -2.66
CA VAL A 85 -10.61 8.22 -2.27
C VAL A 85 -10.51 9.39 -3.25
N ILE A 86 -11.69 9.89 -3.62
CA ILE A 86 -11.89 11.06 -4.46
C ILE A 86 -12.54 12.14 -3.61
N TRP A 87 -12.07 13.37 -3.71
CA TRP A 87 -12.63 14.52 -3.01
C TRP A 87 -12.52 15.79 -3.86
N GLU A 88 -13.22 16.84 -3.45
CA GLU A 88 -13.20 18.14 -4.10
C GLU A 88 -12.36 19.11 -3.27
N GLU A 89 -11.48 19.86 -3.94
CA GLU A 89 -10.66 20.91 -3.34
C GLU A 89 -10.70 22.15 -4.25
N GLY A 90 -11.49 23.16 -3.86
CA GLY A 90 -11.71 24.34 -4.69
C GLY A 90 -12.31 23.98 -6.04
N TYR A 91 -11.62 24.31 -7.13
CA TYR A 91 -12.05 24.03 -8.51
C TYR A 91 -11.52 22.70 -9.06
N PHE A 92 -11.08 21.78 -8.20
CA PHE A 92 -10.44 20.54 -8.64
C PHE A 92 -11.06 19.33 -7.95
N LYS A 93 -11.23 18.27 -8.73
CA LYS A 93 -11.59 16.94 -8.24
C LYS A 93 -10.29 16.14 -8.12
N MET A 94 -9.92 15.81 -6.90
CA MET A 94 -8.65 15.18 -6.54
C MET A 94 -8.85 13.68 -6.28
N LYS A 95 -7.82 12.88 -6.54
CA LYS A 95 -7.80 11.45 -6.23
C LYS A 95 -6.50 11.07 -5.54
N CYS A 96 -6.61 10.26 -4.48
CA CYS A 96 -5.48 9.57 -3.88
C CYS A 96 -5.27 8.24 -4.61
N THR A 97 -4.08 8.05 -5.15
CA THR A 97 -3.66 6.78 -5.74
C THR A 97 -2.39 6.33 -5.03
N ALA A 98 -2.48 5.21 -4.34
CA ALA A 98 -1.35 4.57 -3.72
C ALA A 98 -1.16 3.15 -4.28
N ASP A 99 0.08 2.84 -4.64
CA ASP A 99 0.52 1.56 -5.18
C ASP A 99 1.88 1.20 -4.55
N GLY A 100 1.92 0.10 -3.81
CA GLY A 100 3.11 -0.31 -3.04
C GLY A 100 3.61 0.79 -2.09
N ASP A 101 4.84 1.25 -2.33
CA ASP A 101 5.50 2.31 -1.55
C ASP A 101 5.25 3.72 -2.12
N VAL A 102 4.50 3.86 -3.23
CA VAL A 102 4.26 5.14 -3.91
C VAL A 102 2.84 5.61 -3.64
N ALA A 103 2.69 6.78 -3.00
CA ALA A 103 1.41 7.46 -2.83
C ALA A 103 1.43 8.82 -3.56
N ARG A 104 0.40 9.08 -4.37
CA ARG A 104 0.27 10.31 -5.17
C ARG A 104 -1.14 10.87 -5.10
N VAL A 105 -1.21 12.19 -5.09
CA VAL A 105 -2.45 12.95 -5.22
C VAL A 105 -2.46 13.59 -6.59
N THR A 106 -3.49 13.30 -7.37
CA THR A 106 -3.62 13.82 -8.75
C THR A 106 -4.97 14.47 -8.93
N ALA A 107 -5.02 15.59 -9.63
CA ALA A 107 -6.28 16.12 -10.13
C ALA A 107 -6.79 15.21 -11.25
N ILE A 108 -8.06 14.81 -11.19
CA ILE A 108 -8.72 13.95 -12.18
C ILE A 108 -9.75 14.70 -13.02
N ALA A 109 -10.18 15.89 -12.57
CA ALA A 109 -11.02 16.82 -13.32
C ALA A 109 -10.94 18.22 -12.70
N CYS A 110 -11.36 19.22 -13.46
CA CYS A 110 -11.66 20.55 -12.94
C CYS A 110 -13.17 20.68 -12.67
N LEU A 111 -13.55 21.62 -11.82
CA LEU A 111 -14.93 21.94 -11.48
C LEU A 111 -15.21 23.40 -11.88
N THR A 112 -16.35 23.65 -12.49
CA THR A 112 -16.84 25.03 -12.68
C THR A 112 -17.24 25.64 -11.33
N ASP A 113 -17.51 26.94 -11.31
CA ASP A 113 -18.17 27.64 -10.19
C ASP A 113 -19.49 26.99 -9.76
N GLU A 114 -20.26 26.48 -10.71
CA GLU A 114 -21.48 25.71 -10.45
C GLU A 114 -21.24 24.24 -10.05
N GLY A 115 -19.99 23.82 -9.87
CA GLY A 115 -19.62 22.43 -9.54
C GLY A 115 -19.74 21.43 -10.70
N THR A 116 -19.88 21.91 -11.95
CA THR A 116 -19.93 21.02 -13.12
C THR A 116 -18.54 20.48 -13.42
N GLU A 117 -18.42 19.17 -13.64
CA GLU A 117 -17.14 18.52 -13.93
C GLU A 117 -16.68 18.78 -15.37
N VAL A 118 -15.43 19.21 -15.52
CA VAL A 118 -14.72 19.38 -16.79
C VAL A 118 -13.53 18.43 -16.80
N GLY A 119 -13.60 17.40 -17.64
CA GLY A 119 -12.52 16.42 -17.76
C GLY A 119 -11.21 17.05 -18.23
N ILE A 120 -10.09 16.43 -17.88
CA ILE A 120 -8.75 16.90 -18.28
C ILE A 120 -8.63 16.98 -19.81
N GLY A 121 -8.09 18.08 -20.30
CA GLY A 121 -7.95 18.39 -21.72
C GLY A 121 -9.27 18.75 -22.41
N LYS A 122 -10.37 18.88 -21.67
CA LYS A 122 -11.68 19.23 -22.22
C LYS A 122 -11.98 20.71 -22.03
N THR A 123 -12.80 21.22 -22.94
CA THR A 123 -13.38 22.55 -22.91
C THR A 123 -14.90 22.42 -22.93
N VAL A 124 -15.58 23.16 -22.08
CA VAL A 124 -17.03 23.32 -22.07
C VAL A 124 -17.38 24.78 -22.29
N THR A 125 -18.49 25.05 -22.97
CA THR A 125 -19.00 26.42 -23.15
C THR A 125 -20.23 26.60 -22.29
N LYS A 126 -20.21 27.55 -21.37
CA LYS A 126 -21.31 27.85 -20.45
C LYS A 126 -21.38 29.34 -20.18
N GLY A 127 -22.58 29.93 -20.26
CA GLY A 127 -22.78 31.36 -20.01
C GLY A 127 -21.99 32.30 -20.94
N GLY A 128 -21.69 31.88 -22.18
CA GLY A 128 -20.84 32.65 -23.10
C GLY A 128 -19.35 32.64 -22.74
N MET A 129 -18.92 31.76 -21.83
CA MET A 129 -17.52 31.52 -21.49
C MET A 129 -17.10 30.13 -21.95
N LYS A 130 -15.87 30.01 -22.45
CA LYS A 130 -15.15 28.76 -22.66
C LYS A 130 -14.34 28.45 -21.41
N ILE A 131 -14.63 27.31 -20.80
CA ILE A 131 -13.97 26.82 -19.59
C ILE A 131 -13.16 25.58 -19.98
N THR A 132 -11.84 25.62 -19.83
CA THR A 132 -10.91 24.55 -20.22
C THR A 132 -10.15 24.03 -19.02
N CYS A 133 -10.16 22.72 -18.81
CA CYS A 133 -9.30 22.05 -17.84
C CYS A 133 -8.01 21.62 -18.54
N LYS A 134 -6.93 22.40 -18.41
CA LYS A 134 -5.68 22.17 -19.12
C LYS A 134 -4.78 21.23 -18.31
N ASP A 135 -4.25 20.21 -18.97
CA ASP A 135 -3.21 19.34 -18.42
C ASP A 135 -1.86 20.07 -18.45
N LEU A 136 -1.19 20.14 -17.30
CA LEU A 136 0.16 20.70 -17.17
C LEU A 136 1.23 19.61 -17.09
N GLY A 137 0.85 18.34 -17.03
CA GLY A 137 1.74 17.22 -16.80
C GLY A 137 1.98 16.93 -15.32
N ASP A 138 2.57 15.77 -15.05
CA ASP A 138 2.92 15.30 -13.70
C ASP A 138 1.75 15.28 -12.70
N GLY A 139 0.52 15.12 -13.21
CA GLY A 139 -0.70 15.09 -12.39
C GLY A 139 -1.22 16.46 -11.95
N ASN A 140 -0.67 17.55 -12.50
CA ASN A 140 -1.12 18.91 -12.28
C ASN A 140 -2.04 19.37 -13.41
N VAL A 141 -3.05 20.15 -13.07
CA VAL A 141 -3.99 20.75 -14.03
C VAL A 141 -4.28 22.19 -13.64
N GLU A 142 -4.75 22.97 -14.60
CA GLU A 142 -5.15 24.36 -14.38
C GLU A 142 -6.46 24.67 -15.10
N LEU A 143 -7.33 25.43 -14.43
CA LEU A 143 -8.62 25.84 -14.96
C LEU A 143 -8.48 27.19 -15.66
N TYR A 144 -8.77 27.20 -16.96
CA TYR A 144 -8.75 28.40 -17.79
C TYR A 144 -10.17 28.82 -18.16
N VAL A 145 -10.50 30.10 -17.98
CA VAL A 145 -11.79 30.67 -18.37
C VAL A 145 -11.54 31.81 -19.35
N THR A 146 -12.15 31.73 -20.52
CA THR A 146 -12.07 32.78 -21.56
C THR A 146 -13.46 33.10 -22.11
N ALA A 147 -13.65 34.29 -22.66
CA ALA A 147 -14.88 34.62 -23.39
C ALA A 147 -14.99 33.72 -24.65
N ALA A 148 -16.20 33.23 -24.94
CA ALA A 148 -16.46 32.29 -26.03
C ALA A 148 -16.34 32.92 -27.42
#